data_AF-A0A2G9XQC2-F1
#
_entry.id   AF-A0A2G9XQC2-F1
#
_cell.length_a   1.000
_cell.length_b   1.000
_cell.length_c   1.000
_cell.angle_alpha   90.00
_cell.angle_beta   90.00
_cell.angle_gamma   90.00
#
_symmetry.space_group_name_H-M   'P 1'
#
loop_
_entity.id
_entity.type
_entity.pdbx_description
1 polymer ?
#
loop_
_entity_poly.entity_id
_entity_poly.type
_entity_poly.pdbx_seq_one_letter_code
_entity_poly.pdbx_strand_id
1 'polypeptide(L)' 'TEHEVDRVIIEHGKAKGIRLVDGTEIEAKKAVISTLDPYSVVFNLTGKEHWPARTARRVANLARWR' A
#
# COMPACT_ATOMS: atom_id res chain seq x y z
N THR A 1 14.77 -10.41 5.43
CA THR A 1 13.62 -10.58 6.34
C THR A 1 12.70 -11.58 5.67
N GLU A 2 12.07 -12.48 6.42
CA GLU A 2 11.13 -13.48 5.87
C GLU A 2 9.67 -13.20 6.28
N HIS A 3 9.40 -12.00 6.79
CA HIS A 3 8.08 -11.58 7.21
C HIS A 3 7.33 -10.88 6.08
N GLU A 4 6.03 -11.17 5.98
CA GLU A 4 5.11 -10.46 5.09
C GLU A 4 5.00 -8.99 5.48
N VAL A 5 4.70 -8.16 4.49
CA VAL A 5 4.41 -6.74 4.69
C VAL A 5 2.97 -6.60 5.17
N ASP A 6 2.78 -5.99 6.34
CA ASP A 6 1.47 -5.65 6.88
C ASP A 6 0.91 -4.43 6.13
N ARG A 7 1.64 -3.31 6.15
CA ARG A 7 1.17 -2.06 5.54
C ARG A 7 2.31 -1.11 5.15
N VAL A 8 1.97 -0.15 4.30
CA VAL A 8 2.78 1.04 4.04
C VAL A 8 2.52 2.07 5.15
N ILE A 9 3.60 2.65 5.65
CA ILE A 9 3.55 3.77 6.60
C ILE A 9 3.43 5.05 5.76
N ILE A 10 2.31 5.77 5.91
CA ILE A 10 2.05 7.01 5.18
C ILE A 10 1.92 8.16 6.17
N GLU A 11 2.72 9.20 5.96
CA GLU A 11 2.70 10.42 6.75
C GLU A 11 2.63 11.63 5.83
N HIS A 12 1.71 12.55 6.10
CA HIS A 12 1.53 13.77 5.30
C HIS A 12 1.37 13.47 3.79
N GLY A 13 0.70 12.36 3.46
CA GLY A 13 0.49 11.91 2.08
C GLY A 13 1.71 11.27 1.41
N LYS A 14 2.82 11.06 2.13
CA LYS A 14 4.04 10.43 1.61
C LYS A 14 4.26 9.06 2.23
N ALA A 15 4.55 8.07 1.39
CA ALA A 15 5.02 6.75 1.85
C ALA A 15 6.43 6.90 2.49
N LYS A 16 6.51 6.68 3.80
CA LYS A 16 7.73 6.80 4.61
C LYS A 16 8.48 5.48 4.78
N GLY A 17 7.78 4.36 4.61
CA GLY A 17 8.33 3.04 4.86
C GLY A 17 7.24 1.98 4.85
N ILE A 18 7.57 0.82 5.40
CA ILE A 18 6.64 -0.30 5.57
C ILE A 18 6.72 -0.82 7.00
N ARG A 19 5.63 -1.40 7.47
CA ARG A 19 5.58 -2.22 8.68
C ARG A 19 5.39 -3.67 8.28
N LEU A 20 6.16 -4.57 8.90
CA LEU A 20 6.04 -6.01 8.75
C LEU A 20 5.06 -6.56 9.80
N VAL A 21 4.55 -7.77 9.56
CA VAL A 21 3.60 -8.43 10.48
C VAL A 21 4.15 -8.67 11.90
N ASP A 22 5.47 -8.73 12.06
CA ASP A 22 6.14 -8.86 13.36
C ASP A 22 6.28 -7.52 14.12
N GLY A 23 5.77 -6.42 13.54
CA GLY A 23 5.86 -5.07 14.08
C GLY A 23 7.11 -4.30 13.67
N THR A 24 8.07 -4.92 12.98
CA THR A 24 9.27 -4.25 12.48
C THR A 24 8.91 -3.17 11.46
N GLU A 25 9.53 -1.99 11.59
CA GLU A 25 9.39 -0.91 10.62
C GLU A 25 10.67 -0.73 9.80
N ILE A 26 10.50 -0.58 8.49
CA ILE A 26 11.60 -0.35 7.55
C ILE A 26 11.37 1.00 6.85
N GLU A 27 12.29 1.93 7.04
CA GLU A 27 12.25 3.26 6.42
C GLU A 27 12.58 3.19 4.91
N ALA A 28 11.78 3.90 4.11
CA ALA A 28 12.04 4.11 2.70
C ALA A 28 12.82 5.42 2.47
N LYS A 29 14.11 5.30 2.13
CA LYS A 29 14.97 6.45 1.87
C LYS A 29 14.57 7.27 0.62
N LYS A 30 13.91 6.63 -0.35
CA LYS A 30 13.52 7.25 -1.63
C LYS A 30 12.06 7.01 -1.98
N ALA A 31 11.64 5.75 -2.03
CA ALA A 31 10.29 5.34 -2.38
C ALA A 31 10.00 3.94 -1.84
N VAL A 32 8.71 3.63 -1.73
CA VAL A 32 8.21 2.26 -1.60
C VAL A 32 7.75 1.82 -2.99
N ILE A 33 8.27 0.69 -3.48
CA ILE A 33 7.93 0.14 -4.79
C ILE A 33 7.31 -1.24 -4.56
N SER A 34 6.13 -1.47 -5.12
CA SER A 34 5.41 -2.75 -5.03
C SER A 34 5.21 -3.35 -6.41
N THR A 35 5.38 -4.66 -6.51
CA THR A 35 5.07 -5.48 -7.70
C THR A 35 3.70 -6.15 -7.60
N LEU A 36 2.96 -5.94 -6.50
CA LEU A 36 1.64 -6.49 -6.29
C LEU A 36 0.60 -5.83 -7.19
N ASP A 37 -0.55 -6.48 -7.31
CA ASP A 37 -1.65 -5.97 -8.09
C ASP A 37 -2.22 -4.65 -7.50
N PRO A 38 -2.91 -3.83 -8.32
CA PRO A 38 -3.43 -2.55 -7.87
C PRO A 38 -4.38 -2.62 -6.68
N TYR A 39 -5.18 -3.69 -6.55
CA TYR A 39 -6.11 -3.83 -5.43
C TYR A 39 -5.34 -4.00 -4.13
N SER A 40 -4.35 -4.89 -4.12
CA SER A 40 -3.47 -5.10 -2.96
C SER A 40 -2.76 -3.81 -2.55
N VAL A 41 -2.23 -3.03 -3.50
CA VAL A 41 -1.57 -1.76 -3.17
C VAL A 41 -2.55 -0.75 -2.58
N VAL A 42 -3.71 -0.54 -3.22
CA VAL A 42 -4.65 0.52 -2.83
C VAL A 42 -5.45 0.18 -1.57
N PHE A 43 -5.92 -1.06 -1.43
CA PHE A 43 -6.84 -1.43 -0.35
C PHE A 43 -6.17 -2.13 0.81
N ASN A 44 -5.18 -3.01 0.56
CA ASN A 44 -4.56 -3.80 1.62
C ASN A 44 -3.35 -3.07 2.22
N LEU A 45 -2.45 -2.56 1.37
CA LEU A 45 -1.18 -2.01 1.84
C LEU A 45 -1.24 -0.53 2.24
N THR A 46 -1.96 0.30 1.48
CA THR A 46 -1.94 1.76 1.70
C THR A 46 -3.21 2.29 2.34
N GLY A 47 -4.38 1.71 2.05
CA GLY A 47 -5.68 2.20 2.47
C GLY A 47 -6.28 3.20 1.47
N LYS A 48 -7.56 3.04 1.15
CA LYS A 48 -8.27 3.82 0.10
C LYS A 48 -8.31 5.32 0.37
N GLU A 49 -8.25 5.72 1.64
CA GLU A 49 -8.28 7.09 2.14
C GLU A 49 -7.05 7.90 1.71
N HIS A 50 -5.95 7.23 1.37
CA HIS A 50 -4.74 7.86 0.86
C HIS A 50 -4.76 8.08 -0.66
N TRP A 51 -5.87 7.74 -1.33
CA TRP A 51 -6.02 7.87 -2.78
C TRP A 51 -7.17 8.80 -3.16
N PRO A 52 -7.07 9.50 -4.30
CA PRO A 52 -8.22 10.19 -4.87
C PRO A 52 -9.38 9.23 -5.07
N ALA A 53 -10.61 9.66 -4.74
CA ALA A 53 -11.81 8.82 -4.83
C ALA A 53 -12.00 8.18 -6.22
N ARG A 54 -11.63 8.90 -7.28
CA ARG A 54 -11.65 8.40 -8.66
C ARG A 54 -10.71 7.20 -8.86
N THR A 55 -9.52 7.22 -8.27
CA THR A 55 -8.53 6.15 -8.38
C THR A 55 -9.02 4.91 -7.63
N ALA A 56 -9.44 5.06 -6.36
CA ALA A 56 -9.96 3.96 -5.56
C ALA A 56 -11.16 3.28 -6.26
N ARG A 57 -12.10 4.05 -6.82
CA ARG A 57 -13.26 3.51 -7.56
C ARG A 57 -12.84 2.71 -8.79
N ARG A 58 -11.86 3.18 -9.57
CA ARG A 58 -11.36 2.48 -10.76
C ARG A 58 -10.69 1.16 -10.40
N VAL A 59 -9.87 1.16 -9.35
CA VAL A 59 -9.19 -0.07 -8.88
C VAL A 59 -10.19 -1.08 -8.34
N ALA A 60 -11.18 -0.64 -7.55
CA ALA A 60 -12.26 -1.52 -7.08
C ALA A 60 -13.03 -2.17 -8.23
N ASN A 61 -13.26 -1.43 -9.32
CA ASN A 61 -13.91 -1.97 -10.50
C ASN A 61 -13.01 -2.93 -11.28
N LEU A 62 -11.70 -2.68 -11.38
CA LEU A 62 -10.76 -3.59 -12.05
C LEU A 62 -10.74 -4.98 -11.40
N ALA A 63 -10.79 -5.03 -10.06
CA ALA A 63 -10.77 -6.28 -9.32
C ALA A 63 -12.02 -7.16 -9.56
N ARG A 64 -13.15 -6.56 -9.94
CA ARG A 64 -14.40 -7.29 -10.25
C ARG A 64 -14.38 -8.04 -11.60
N TRP A 65 -13.37 -7.79 -12.44
CA TRP A 65 -13.23 -8.40 -13.76
C TRP A 65 -12.29 -9.61 -13.76
N ARG A 66 -11.64 -9.91 -12.64
CA ARG A 66 -10.98 -11.19 -12.39
C ARG A 66 -11.98 -12.19 -11.86
#